data_AF-A0A8J9SJV1-F1
#
_entry.id   AF-A0A8J9SJV1-F1
#
_cell.length_a   1.000
_cell.length_b   1.000
_cell.length_c   1.000
_cell.angle_alpha   90.00
_cell.angle_beta   90.00
_cell.angle_gamma   90.00
#
_symmetry.space_group_name_H-M   'P 1'
#
loop_
_entity.id
_entity.type
_entity.pdbx_description
1 polymer ?
#
loop_
_entity_poly.entity_id
_entity_poly.type
_entity_poly.pdbx_seq_one_letter_code
_entity_poly.pdbx_strand_id
1 'polypeptide(L)'
;MSFRTLGPVRLLELLFVLTLGWPMYLFWNSSGRQYEGWANHFSPYSPIYSLRERKDIVISDLALGLAAAGLCWLGNTYGWLWLVKVYVVPYLWVNAWLVCITLLQHTHPALPHYNDTEWDWLRGALSTVDRSYGPLDIVFHHIADTHVAHHLFSTMPHYHAQEATRALIPVLGKYYMRDERNVLRALWEDRQACRWVSPDKDTPSSGVLWFRSFKNSSKSE
;
A
#
# COMPACT_ATOMS: atom_id res chain seq x y z
N MET A 1 28.89 -4.19 -0.46
CA MET A 1 27.78 -3.37 0.06
C MET A 1 26.92 -2.93 -1.12
N SER A 2 25.62 -3.26 -1.15
CA SER A 2 24.76 -2.98 -2.31
C SER A 2 24.46 -1.48 -2.45
N PHE A 3 24.53 -0.93 -3.67
CA PHE A 3 24.18 0.47 -3.97
C PHE A 3 22.79 0.85 -3.44
N ARG A 4 21.85 -0.10 -3.44
CA ARG A 4 20.48 0.07 -2.91
C ARG A 4 20.40 0.24 -1.38
N THR A 5 21.52 0.12 -0.66
CA THR A 5 21.60 0.35 0.79
C THR A 5 22.01 1.78 1.17
N LEU A 6 22.45 2.59 0.19
CA LEU A 6 22.87 3.97 0.40
C LEU A 6 21.68 4.86 0.80
N GLY A 7 21.91 5.78 1.75
CA GLY A 7 20.91 6.72 2.23
C GLY A 7 20.26 7.57 1.13
N PRO A 8 21.03 8.25 0.26
CA PRO A 8 20.48 9.06 -0.82
C PRO A 8 19.60 8.27 -1.79
N VAL A 9 19.99 7.03 -2.12
CA VAL A 9 19.21 6.15 -2.99
C VAL A 9 17.87 5.82 -2.34
N ARG A 10 17.86 5.51 -1.04
CA ARG A 10 16.62 5.23 -0.31
C ARG A 10 15.69 6.43 -0.24
N LEU A 11 16.24 7.63 -0.01
CA LEU A 11 15.45 8.85 -0.01
C LEU A 11 14.78 9.08 -1.37
N LEU A 12 15.53 8.92 -2.47
CA LEU A 12 14.99 9.03 -3.82
C LEU A 12 13.91 7.97 -4.09
N GLU A 13 14.13 6.72 -3.66
CA GLU A 13 13.11 5.66 -3.77
C GLU A 13 11.83 6.02 -3.00
N LEU A 14 11.94 6.56 -1.78
CA LEU A 14 10.77 6.95 -0.97
C LEU A 14 10.02 8.12 -1.62
N LEU A 15 10.74 9.15 -2.07
CA LEU A 15 10.14 10.28 -2.79
C LEU A 15 9.43 9.81 -4.05
N PHE A 16 10.05 8.90 -4.81
CA PHE A 16 9.44 8.33 -6.00
C PHE A 16 8.17 7.54 -5.67
N VAL A 17 8.21 6.64 -4.68
CA VAL A 17 7.04 5.84 -4.30
C VAL A 17 5.89 6.73 -3.82
N LEU A 18 6.17 7.69 -2.94
CA LEU A 18 5.13 8.55 -2.35
C LEU A 18 4.53 9.56 -3.34
N THR A 19 5.17 9.84 -4.48
CA THR A 19 4.68 10.81 -5.47
C THR A 19 4.23 10.18 -6.78
N LEU A 20 5.04 9.28 -7.32
CA LEU A 20 4.83 8.64 -8.62
C LEU A 20 4.40 7.18 -8.51
N GLY A 21 4.45 6.56 -7.32
CA GLY A 21 4.09 5.17 -7.12
C GLY A 21 2.65 4.86 -7.53
N TRP A 22 1.69 5.71 -7.13
CA TRP A 22 0.28 5.52 -7.49
C TRP A 22 0.02 5.63 -9.00
N PRO A 23 0.45 6.70 -9.71
CA PRO A 23 0.37 6.75 -11.18
C PRO A 23 1.03 5.53 -11.85
N MET A 24 2.25 5.16 -11.43
CA MET A 24 2.96 4.02 -12.02
C MET A 24 2.22 2.69 -11.82
N TYR A 25 1.58 2.51 -10.67
CA TYR A 25 0.72 1.36 -10.42
C TYR A 25 -0.50 1.34 -11.35
N LEU A 26 -1.18 2.48 -11.54
CA LEU A 26 -2.34 2.55 -12.43
C LEU A 26 -2.00 2.27 -13.89
N PHE A 27 -0.95 2.91 -14.42
CA PHE A 27 -0.59 2.82 -15.85
C PHE A 27 0.26 1.59 -16.20
N TRP A 28 1.08 1.08 -15.28
CA TRP A 28 2.05 0.00 -15.56
C TRP A 28 2.07 -1.12 -14.53
N ASN A 29 1.19 -1.11 -13.51
CA ASN A 29 1.11 -2.17 -12.50
C ASN A 29 2.47 -2.43 -11.81
N SER A 30 3.29 -1.38 -11.61
CA SER A 30 4.72 -1.47 -11.23
C SER A 30 5.02 -2.18 -9.90
N SER A 31 4.01 -2.38 -9.05
CA SER A 31 4.11 -3.05 -7.74
C SER A 31 2.98 -4.06 -7.51
N GLY A 32 2.20 -4.38 -8.53
CA GLY A 32 1.09 -5.31 -8.41
C GLY A 32 1.47 -6.76 -8.70
N ARG A 33 0.46 -7.63 -8.69
CA ARG A 33 0.59 -9.01 -9.15
C ARG A 33 1.13 -9.04 -10.58
N GLN A 34 2.00 -9.98 -10.89
CA GLN A 34 2.46 -10.20 -12.26
C GLN A 34 1.36 -10.89 -13.08
N TYR A 35 1.15 -10.38 -14.29
CA TYR A 35 0.19 -10.93 -15.25
C TYR A 35 0.90 -11.26 -16.56
N GLU A 36 0.32 -12.17 -17.32
CA GLU A 36 0.70 -12.36 -18.73
C GLU A 36 0.23 -11.14 -19.55
N GLY A 37 1.17 -10.44 -20.18
CA GLY A 37 0.90 -9.24 -20.97
C GLY A 37 0.94 -7.92 -20.18
N TRP A 38 0.57 -6.82 -20.83
CA TRP A 38 0.60 -5.49 -20.22
C TRP A 38 -0.62 -5.24 -19.34
N ALA A 39 -0.39 -5.22 -18.03
CA ALA A 39 -1.40 -4.86 -17.03
C ALA A 39 -1.45 -3.34 -16.82
N ASN A 40 -2.65 -2.76 -16.98
CA ASN A 40 -2.96 -1.38 -16.63
C ASN A 40 -4.43 -1.27 -16.16
N HIS A 41 -4.75 -0.26 -15.38
CA HIS A 41 -6.05 -0.15 -14.72
C HIS A 41 -7.14 0.50 -15.58
N PHE A 42 -6.78 1.06 -16.74
CA PHE A 42 -7.65 1.80 -17.66
C PHE A 42 -8.04 0.99 -18.91
N SER A 43 -7.63 -0.27 -18.99
CA SER A 43 -7.97 -1.14 -20.12
C SER A 43 -9.05 -2.14 -19.67
N PRO A 44 -10.24 -2.14 -20.29
CA PRO A 44 -11.25 -3.16 -20.06
C PRO A 44 -10.78 -4.58 -20.41
N TYR A 45 -9.70 -4.70 -21.18
CA TYR A 45 -9.09 -5.97 -21.57
C TYR A 45 -7.81 -6.28 -20.78
N SER A 46 -7.50 -5.49 -19.75
CA SER A 46 -6.39 -5.75 -18.84
C SER A 46 -6.56 -7.11 -18.17
N PRO A 47 -5.47 -7.89 -17.99
CA PRO A 47 -5.51 -9.18 -17.31
C PRO A 47 -5.87 -9.07 -15.81
N ILE A 48 -5.96 -7.84 -15.27
CA ILE A 48 -6.39 -7.56 -13.89
C ILE A 48 -7.86 -7.93 -13.67
N TYR A 49 -8.71 -7.73 -14.69
CA TYR A 49 -10.16 -7.74 -14.52
C TYR A 49 -10.85 -8.92 -15.21
N SER A 50 -11.96 -9.34 -14.64
CA SER A 50 -12.84 -10.34 -15.23
C SER A 50 -13.69 -9.78 -16.37
N LEU A 51 -14.31 -10.66 -17.15
CA LEU A 51 -15.22 -10.26 -18.23
C LEU A 51 -16.41 -9.41 -17.75
N ARG A 52 -16.83 -9.58 -16.49
CA ARG A 52 -18.02 -8.91 -15.94
C ARG A 52 -17.76 -7.44 -15.62
N GLU A 53 -16.53 -7.12 -15.20
CA GLU A 53 -16.12 -5.77 -14.77
C GLU A 53 -15.82 -4.84 -15.96
N ARG A 54 -15.73 -5.36 -17.19
CA ARG A 54 -15.37 -4.59 -18.39
C ARG A 54 -16.23 -3.36 -18.61
N LYS A 55 -17.53 -3.49 -18.39
CA LYS A 55 -18.47 -2.37 -18.54
C LYS A 55 -18.20 -1.29 -17.50
N ASP A 56 -17.93 -1.69 -16.27
CA ASP A 56 -17.66 -0.77 -15.16
C ASP A 56 -16.36 0.01 -15.39
N ILE A 57 -15.35 -0.65 -15.96
CA ILE A 57 -14.07 0.00 -16.36
C ILE A 57 -14.33 1.07 -17.41
N VAL A 58 -15.06 0.75 -18.50
CA VAL A 58 -15.39 1.74 -19.54
C VAL A 58 -16.15 2.93 -18.96
N ILE A 59 -17.13 2.68 -18.08
CA ILE A 59 -17.90 3.74 -17.43
C ILE A 59 -16.98 4.61 -16.55
N SER A 60 -16.10 3.98 -15.77
CA SER A 60 -15.12 4.68 -14.93
C SER A 60 -14.16 5.53 -15.77
N ASP A 61 -13.63 5.00 -16.87
CA ASP A 61 -12.70 5.72 -17.75
C ASP A 61 -13.38 6.93 -18.42
N LEU A 62 -14.64 6.78 -18.85
CA LEU A 62 -15.44 7.89 -19.35
C LEU A 62 -15.67 8.96 -18.28
N ALA A 63 -15.98 8.56 -17.04
CA ALA A 63 -16.15 9.48 -15.93
C ALA A 63 -14.86 10.23 -15.59
N LEU A 64 -13.71 9.54 -15.63
CA LEU A 64 -12.38 10.15 -15.46
C LEU A 64 -12.07 11.12 -16.61
N GLY A 65 -12.41 10.77 -17.85
CA GLY A 65 -12.27 11.65 -19.01
C GLY A 65 -13.10 12.94 -18.87
N LEU A 66 -14.34 12.82 -18.41
CA LEU A 66 -15.20 13.98 -18.12
C LEU A 66 -14.66 14.84 -16.98
N ALA A 67 -14.16 14.23 -15.91
CA ALA A 67 -13.52 14.95 -14.81
C ALA A 67 -12.27 15.71 -15.30
N ALA A 68 -11.43 15.06 -16.12
CA ALA A 68 -10.26 15.69 -16.72
C ALA A 68 -10.64 16.85 -17.65
N ALA A 69 -11.67 16.70 -18.47
CA ALA A 69 -12.19 17.78 -19.31
C ALA A 69 -12.69 18.96 -18.46
N GLY A 70 -13.40 18.69 -17.36
CA GLY A 70 -13.83 19.70 -16.39
C GLY A 70 -12.65 20.46 -15.76
N LEU A 71 -11.60 19.74 -15.36
CA LEU A 71 -10.37 20.34 -14.83
C LEU A 71 -9.64 21.19 -15.88
N CYS A 72 -9.57 20.72 -17.13
CA CYS A 72 -9.01 21.50 -18.24
C CYS A 72 -9.80 22.79 -18.49
N TRP A 73 -11.13 22.71 -18.46
CA TRP A 73 -11.98 23.88 -18.57
C TRP A 73 -11.73 24.87 -17.42
N LEU A 74 -11.71 24.40 -16.16
CA LEU A 74 -11.38 25.22 -14.99
C LEU A 74 -9.99 25.85 -15.09
N GLY A 75 -8.99 25.09 -15.56
CA GLY A 75 -7.63 25.59 -15.79
C GLY A 75 -7.57 26.70 -16.83
N ASN A 76 -8.34 26.60 -17.92
CA ASN A 76 -8.43 27.65 -18.93
C ASN A 76 -9.23 28.87 -18.46
N THR A 77 -10.21 28.70 -17.58
CA THR A 77 -11.05 29.79 -17.06
C THR A 77 -10.38 30.57 -15.92
N TYR A 78 -9.80 29.88 -14.94
CA TYR A 78 -9.23 30.47 -13.71
C TYR A 78 -7.70 30.51 -13.70
N GLY A 79 -7.06 29.88 -14.70
CA GLY A 79 -5.61 29.80 -14.85
C GLY A 79 -5.01 28.49 -14.34
N TRP A 80 -4.04 27.97 -15.08
CA TRP A 80 -3.37 26.70 -14.77
C TRP A 80 -2.63 26.73 -13.43
N LEU A 81 -2.01 27.85 -13.07
CA LEU A 81 -1.35 27.98 -11.77
C LEU A 81 -2.35 27.93 -10.60
N TRP A 82 -3.55 28.47 -10.79
CA TRP A 82 -4.63 28.36 -9.81
C TRP A 82 -5.05 26.90 -9.65
N LEU A 83 -5.30 26.18 -10.75
CA LEU A 83 -5.68 24.77 -10.73
C LEU A 83 -4.62 23.89 -10.05
N VAL A 84 -3.34 24.15 -10.32
CA VAL A 84 -2.23 23.43 -9.67
C VAL A 84 -2.28 23.60 -8.16
N LYS A 85 -2.51 24.83 -7.67
CA LYS A 85 -2.52 25.13 -6.23
C LYS A 85 -3.73 24.54 -5.51
N VAL A 86 -4.92 24.61 -6.12
CA VAL A 86 -6.18 24.24 -5.45
C VAL A 86 -6.58 22.78 -5.65
N TYR A 87 -6.07 22.13 -6.70
CA TYR A 87 -6.43 20.76 -7.04
C TYR A 87 -5.22 19.84 -7.09
N VAL A 88 -4.24 20.12 -7.96
CA VAL A 88 -3.14 19.16 -8.23
C VAL A 88 -2.27 18.92 -6.99
N VAL A 89 -1.83 19.98 -6.31
CA VAL A 89 -1.00 19.86 -5.11
C VAL A 89 -1.76 19.15 -3.97
N PRO A 90 -3.00 19.54 -3.59
CA PRO A 90 -3.79 18.80 -2.61
C PRO A 90 -4.03 17.34 -3.01
N TYR A 91 -4.33 17.07 -4.28
CA TYR A 91 -4.52 15.70 -4.78
C TYR A 91 -3.26 14.86 -4.59
N LEU A 92 -2.09 15.35 -4.99
CA LEU A 92 -0.82 14.63 -4.78
C LEU A 92 -0.51 14.42 -3.30
N TRP A 93 -0.87 15.38 -2.44
CA TRP A 93 -0.70 15.25 -0.99
C TRP A 93 -1.57 14.13 -0.40
N VAL A 94 -2.84 14.05 -0.78
CA VAL A 94 -3.73 12.95 -0.37
C VAL A 94 -3.22 11.61 -0.88
N ASN A 95 -2.77 11.55 -2.13
CA ASN A 95 -2.20 10.33 -2.70
C ASN A 95 -0.92 9.89 -1.97
N ALA A 96 -0.06 10.82 -1.57
CA ALA A 96 1.14 10.51 -0.80
C ALA A 96 0.80 9.85 0.55
N TRP A 97 -0.24 10.32 1.24
CA TRP A 97 -0.72 9.69 2.47
C TRP A 97 -1.37 8.33 2.23
N LEU A 98 -2.18 8.20 1.18
CA LEU A 98 -2.77 6.92 0.81
C LEU A 98 -1.70 5.87 0.51
N VAL A 99 -0.66 6.23 -0.27
CA VAL A 99 0.48 5.36 -0.53
C VAL A 99 1.30 5.09 0.73
N CYS A 100 1.44 6.08 1.62
CA CYS A 100 2.14 5.89 2.89
C CYS A 100 1.45 4.85 3.78
N ILE A 101 0.12 4.96 3.92
CA ILE A 101 -0.69 4.01 4.70
C ILE A 101 -0.63 2.62 4.06
N THR A 102 -0.86 2.50 2.75
CA THR A 102 -0.79 1.17 2.11
C THR A 102 0.61 0.56 2.21
N LEU A 103 1.67 1.37 2.08
CA LEU A 103 3.03 0.89 2.23
C LEU A 103 3.30 0.41 3.65
N LEU A 104 3.12 1.26 4.66
CA LEU A 104 3.50 0.94 6.03
C LEU A 104 2.67 -0.22 6.56
N GLN A 105 1.35 -0.15 6.49
CA GLN A 105 0.47 -1.13 7.10
C GLN A 105 0.58 -2.53 6.47
N HIS A 106 1.11 -2.65 5.24
CA HIS A 106 1.33 -3.92 4.56
C HIS A 106 2.81 -4.32 4.41
N THR A 107 3.75 -3.48 4.84
CA THR A 107 5.19 -3.74 4.71
C THR A 107 5.85 -3.69 6.07
N HIS A 108 6.24 -4.86 6.58
CA HIS A 108 6.99 -4.97 7.82
C HIS A 108 7.73 -6.32 7.88
N PRO A 109 8.97 -6.42 8.41
CA PRO A 109 9.73 -7.68 8.43
C PRO A 109 9.06 -8.83 9.15
N ALA A 110 8.19 -8.53 10.13
CA ALA A 110 7.44 -9.50 10.90
C ALA A 110 6.09 -9.88 10.28
N LEU A 111 5.74 -9.37 9.09
CA LEU A 111 4.54 -9.81 8.39
C LEU A 111 4.83 -11.03 7.50
N PRO A 112 4.08 -12.13 7.69
CA PRO A 112 4.19 -13.28 6.81
C PRO A 112 3.55 -12.98 5.46
N HIS A 113 4.13 -13.57 4.42
CA HIS A 113 3.52 -13.71 3.10
C HIS A 113 3.25 -15.19 2.87
N TYR A 114 2.26 -15.51 2.03
CA TYR A 114 1.85 -16.88 1.80
C TYR A 114 1.81 -17.15 0.31
N ASN A 115 2.30 -18.32 -0.10
CA ASN A 115 2.09 -18.81 -1.46
C ASN A 115 0.69 -19.44 -1.60
N ASP A 116 0.37 -19.90 -2.81
CA ASP A 116 -0.94 -20.46 -3.12
C ASP A 116 -1.30 -21.72 -2.32
N THR A 117 -0.33 -22.39 -1.69
CA THR A 117 -0.59 -23.60 -0.87
C THR A 117 -0.99 -23.28 0.57
N GLU A 118 -0.60 -22.11 1.09
CA GLU A 118 -0.80 -21.72 2.49
C GLU A 118 -1.73 -20.51 2.64
N TRP A 119 -1.99 -19.78 1.55
CA TRP A 119 -2.83 -18.58 1.59
C TRP A 119 -4.31 -18.92 1.79
N ASP A 120 -4.94 -18.22 2.72
CA ASP A 120 -6.39 -18.12 2.84
C ASP A 120 -6.78 -16.66 3.16
N TRP A 121 -8.07 -16.35 3.11
CA TRP A 121 -8.57 -14.99 3.36
C TRP A 121 -8.15 -14.45 4.73
N LEU A 122 -8.22 -15.26 5.78
CA LEU A 122 -7.96 -14.80 7.14
C LEU A 122 -6.48 -14.51 7.35
N ARG A 123 -5.61 -15.40 6.88
CA ARG A 123 -4.15 -15.21 6.87
C ARG A 123 -3.76 -13.98 6.08
N GLY A 124 -4.35 -13.80 4.90
CA GLY A 124 -4.15 -12.60 4.09
C GLY A 124 -4.58 -11.32 4.80
N ALA A 125 -5.75 -11.31 5.43
CA ALA A 125 -6.27 -10.17 6.19
C ALA A 125 -5.40 -9.81 7.41
N LEU A 126 -4.85 -10.82 8.08
CA LEU A 126 -3.96 -10.66 9.23
C LEU A 126 -2.51 -10.32 8.86
N SER A 127 -2.11 -10.39 7.59
CA SER A 127 -0.80 -9.91 7.09
C SER A 127 -0.74 -8.38 7.01
N THR A 128 -1.15 -7.71 8.08
CA THR A 128 -1.18 -6.26 8.26
C THR A 128 -0.69 -5.88 9.65
N VAL A 129 -0.23 -4.64 9.81
CA VAL A 129 0.28 -4.12 11.10
C VAL A 129 -0.31 -2.75 11.40
N ASP A 130 -0.87 -2.62 12.61
CA ASP A 130 -1.35 -1.33 13.11
C ASP A 130 -0.18 -0.42 13.46
N ARG A 131 -0.29 0.88 13.12
CA ARG A 131 0.66 1.93 13.51
C ARG A 131 -0.07 3.21 13.85
N SER A 132 0.32 3.85 14.95
CA SER A 132 -0.14 5.20 15.27
C SER A 132 0.71 6.24 14.53
N TYR A 133 0.03 7.19 13.89
CA TYR A 133 0.62 8.39 13.30
C TYR A 133 0.50 9.58 14.27
N GLY A 134 0.18 9.31 15.54
CA GLY A 134 0.00 10.29 16.59
C GLY A 134 -1.27 11.11 16.39
N PRO A 135 -1.22 12.45 16.47
CA PRO A 135 -2.41 13.29 16.27
C PRO A 135 -3.10 13.11 14.92
N LEU A 136 -2.37 12.63 13.91
CA LEU A 136 -2.91 12.36 12.58
C LEU A 136 -3.88 11.17 12.56
N ASP A 137 -3.89 10.32 13.57
CA ASP A 137 -4.84 9.20 13.67
C ASP A 137 -6.28 9.73 13.63
N ILE A 138 -6.56 10.86 14.30
CA ILE A 138 -7.88 11.49 14.28
C ILE A 138 -8.23 12.00 12.87
N VAL A 139 -7.27 12.65 12.21
CA VAL A 139 -7.46 13.21 10.85
C VAL A 139 -7.68 12.12 9.81
N PHE A 140 -7.03 10.97 10.00
CA PHE A 140 -7.16 9.80 9.13
C PHE A 140 -8.22 8.80 9.61
N HIS A 141 -9.10 9.22 10.53
CA HIS A 141 -10.21 8.40 11.02
C HIS A 141 -9.76 7.03 11.55
N HIS A 142 -8.60 7.00 12.20
CA HIS A 142 -7.98 5.82 12.78
C HIS A 142 -7.63 4.68 11.81
N ILE A 143 -7.64 4.93 10.49
CA ILE A 143 -7.36 3.87 9.50
C ILE A 143 -5.99 3.21 9.71
N ALA A 144 -5.00 3.97 10.20
CA ALA A 144 -3.64 3.52 10.38
C ALA A 144 -3.44 2.65 11.63
N ASP A 145 -4.10 3.00 12.73
CA ASP A 145 -3.99 2.36 14.05
C ASP A 145 -5.11 1.34 14.32
N THR A 146 -6.04 1.15 13.38
CA THR A 146 -7.06 0.10 13.37
C THR A 146 -7.09 -0.67 12.05
N HIS A 147 -5.97 -0.74 11.35
CA HIS A 147 -5.89 -1.31 10.00
C HIS A 147 -6.16 -2.81 9.98
N VAL A 148 -5.72 -3.56 11.00
CA VAL A 148 -6.04 -4.99 11.14
C VAL A 148 -7.57 -5.20 11.20
N ALA A 149 -8.27 -4.39 11.99
CA ALA A 149 -9.73 -4.44 12.07
C ALA A 149 -10.38 -4.06 10.72
N HIS A 150 -9.83 -3.07 10.02
CA HIS A 150 -10.27 -2.71 8.67
C HIS A 150 -10.13 -3.86 7.68
N HIS A 151 -9.07 -4.68 7.75
CA HIS A 151 -8.93 -5.85 6.87
C HIS A 151 -9.89 -6.98 7.20
N LEU A 152 -10.10 -7.25 8.49
CA LEU A 152 -11.04 -8.28 8.93
C LEU A 152 -12.51 -7.89 8.65
N PHE A 153 -12.81 -6.60 8.70
CA PHE A 153 -14.16 -6.07 8.57
C PHE A 153 -14.19 -4.82 7.69
N SER A 154 -13.83 -4.95 6.42
CA SER A 154 -13.68 -3.83 5.48
C SER A 154 -14.95 -3.02 5.20
N THR A 155 -16.12 -3.59 5.51
CA THR A 155 -17.42 -2.91 5.42
C THR A 155 -17.83 -2.20 6.70
N MET A 156 -17.09 -2.40 7.81
CA MET A 156 -17.35 -1.70 9.07
C MET A 156 -17.00 -0.22 8.93
N PRO A 157 -17.87 0.69 9.39
CA PRO A 157 -17.54 2.10 9.40
C PRO A 157 -16.46 2.43 10.43
N HIS A 158 -15.63 3.43 10.13
CA HIS A 158 -14.44 3.78 10.92
C HIS A 158 -14.75 4.16 12.38
N TYR A 159 -15.96 4.64 12.70
CA TYR A 159 -16.29 5.14 14.04
C TYR A 159 -16.38 4.04 15.12
N HIS A 160 -16.47 2.76 14.75
CA HIS A 160 -16.33 1.62 15.68
C HIS A 160 -14.99 0.90 15.55
N ALA A 161 -14.10 1.31 14.64
CA ALA A 161 -12.89 0.54 14.35
C ALA A 161 -11.96 0.42 15.57
N GLN A 162 -11.86 1.46 16.40
CA GLN A 162 -11.06 1.41 17.63
C GLN A 162 -11.65 0.45 18.68
N GLU A 163 -12.97 0.38 18.78
CA GLU A 163 -13.67 -0.55 19.67
C GLU A 163 -13.44 -2.00 19.20
N ALA A 164 -13.61 -2.24 17.90
CA ALA A 164 -13.33 -3.53 17.29
C ALA A 164 -11.87 -3.95 17.49
N THR A 165 -10.90 -3.07 17.26
CA THR A 165 -9.48 -3.36 17.50
C THR A 165 -9.23 -3.77 18.95
N ARG A 166 -9.77 -3.06 19.94
CA ARG A 166 -9.63 -3.44 21.37
C ARG A 166 -10.20 -4.82 21.67
N ALA A 167 -11.32 -5.18 21.05
CA ALA A 167 -11.94 -6.51 21.21
C ALA A 167 -11.16 -7.61 20.48
N LEU A 168 -10.51 -7.29 19.36
CA LEU A 168 -9.75 -8.24 18.54
C LEU A 168 -8.40 -8.62 19.16
N ILE A 169 -7.69 -7.67 19.78
CA ILE A 169 -6.36 -7.90 20.37
C ILE A 169 -6.30 -9.15 21.26
N PRO A 170 -7.19 -9.35 22.26
CA PRO A 170 -7.13 -10.56 23.11
C PRO A 170 -7.48 -11.84 22.37
N VAL A 171 -8.27 -11.77 21.29
CA VAL A 171 -8.66 -12.93 20.47
C VAL A 171 -7.52 -13.35 19.54
N LEU A 172 -6.88 -12.38 18.89
CA LEU A 172 -5.78 -12.60 17.96
C LEU A 172 -4.47 -12.95 18.69
N GLY A 173 -4.26 -12.42 19.90
CA GLY A 173 -3.08 -12.71 20.72
C GLY A 173 -1.79 -12.50 19.94
N LYS A 174 -0.99 -13.55 19.79
CA LYS A 174 0.30 -13.52 19.05
C LYS A 174 0.18 -13.21 17.56
N TYR A 175 -1.02 -13.29 16.98
CA TYR A 175 -1.26 -12.97 15.57
C TYR A 175 -1.60 -11.49 15.34
N TYR A 176 -1.84 -10.72 16.40
CA TYR A 176 -1.97 -9.27 16.31
C TYR A 176 -0.58 -8.62 16.22
N MET A 177 -0.38 -7.78 15.22
CA MET A 177 0.86 -7.04 15.02
C MET A 177 0.62 -5.54 15.14
N ARG A 178 1.44 -4.89 15.97
CA ARG A 178 1.47 -3.44 16.12
C ARG A 178 2.92 -2.97 16.14
N ASP A 179 3.19 -1.85 15.48
CA ASP A 179 4.50 -1.22 15.44
C ASP A 179 4.43 0.21 16.00
N GLU A 180 5.25 0.49 17.00
CA GLU A 180 5.27 1.74 17.76
C GLU A 180 6.30 2.75 17.22
N ARG A 181 7.03 2.41 16.15
CA ARG A 181 7.93 3.36 15.50
C ARG A 181 7.13 4.50 14.86
N ASN A 182 7.63 5.72 14.97
CA ASN A 182 7.05 6.84 14.23
C ASN A 182 7.14 6.60 12.71
N VAL A 183 6.23 7.25 11.97
CA VAL A 183 6.05 7.10 10.52
C VAL A 183 7.37 7.24 9.73
N LEU A 184 8.18 8.25 10.04
CA LEU A 184 9.42 8.51 9.30
C LEU A 184 10.47 7.41 9.54
N ARG A 185 10.59 6.95 10.78
CA ARG A 185 11.47 5.85 11.14
C ARG A 185 11.01 4.54 10.50
N ALA A 186 9.71 4.23 10.57
CA ALA A 186 9.13 3.05 9.95
C ALA A 186 9.35 3.05 8.42
N LEU A 187 9.05 4.16 7.73
CA LEU A 187 9.29 4.31 6.29
C LEU A 187 10.76 4.05 5.94
N TRP A 188 11.67 4.63 6.72
CA TRP A 188 13.09 4.51 6.45
C TRP A 188 13.64 3.10 6.67
N GLU A 189 13.25 2.46 7.78
CA GLU A 189 13.74 1.13 8.16
C GLU A 189 13.08 0.04 7.33
N ASP A 190 11.75 0.07 7.15
CA ASP A 190 11.01 -0.97 6.43
C ASP A 190 11.35 -0.95 4.94
N ARG A 191 11.59 0.24 4.35
CA ARG A 191 12.08 0.34 2.96
C ARG A 191 13.43 -0.35 2.74
N GLN A 192 14.25 -0.42 3.79
CA GLN A 192 15.52 -1.15 3.75
C GLN A 192 15.35 -2.63 4.04
N ALA A 193 14.51 -2.99 5.01
CA ALA A 193 14.37 -4.34 5.49
C ALA A 193 13.52 -5.24 4.57
N CYS A 194 12.56 -4.64 3.84
CA CYS A 194 11.58 -5.33 3.02
C CYS A 194 11.86 -5.16 1.52
N ARG A 195 12.81 -5.93 0.98
CA ARG A 195 13.23 -5.81 -0.43
C ARG A 195 12.67 -6.90 -1.34
N TRP A 196 12.59 -8.12 -0.84
CA TRP A 196 11.95 -9.26 -1.48
C TRP A 196 11.47 -10.22 -0.40
N VAL A 197 10.62 -11.17 -0.77
CA VAL A 197 10.19 -12.25 0.12
C VAL A 197 10.84 -13.57 -0.32
N SER A 198 11.19 -14.42 0.62
CA SER A 198 11.71 -15.77 0.36
C SER A 198 11.13 -16.76 1.37
N PRO A 199 11.16 -18.08 1.07
CA PRO A 199 10.75 -19.09 2.03
C PRO A 199 11.42 -18.92 3.40
N ASP A 200 10.70 -19.37 4.42
CA ASP A 200 11.24 -19.52 5.76
C ASP A 200 12.51 -20.37 5.73
N LYS A 201 13.51 -19.99 6.53
CA LYS A 201 14.77 -20.74 6.63
C LYS A 201 14.57 -22.05 7.37
N ASP A 202 13.72 -22.03 8.40
CA ASP A 202 13.54 -23.19 9.28
C ASP A 202 12.49 -24.15 8.72
N THR A 203 11.54 -23.63 7.93
CA THR A 203 10.49 -24.43 7.29
C THR A 203 10.29 -24.05 5.81
N PRO A 204 11.26 -24.32 4.92
CA PRO A 204 11.19 -23.88 3.52
C PRO A 204 9.99 -24.42 2.73
N SER A 205 9.41 -25.55 3.15
CA SER A 205 8.25 -26.18 2.53
C SER A 205 6.89 -25.76 3.13
N SER A 206 6.87 -24.88 4.13
CA SER A 206 5.63 -24.46 4.80
C SER A 206 4.72 -23.58 3.94
N GLY A 207 5.22 -23.05 2.83
CA GLY A 207 4.51 -22.04 2.03
C GLY A 207 4.50 -20.64 2.65
N VAL A 208 5.11 -20.46 3.83
CA VAL A 208 5.29 -19.15 4.47
C VAL A 208 6.57 -18.49 3.95
N LEU A 209 6.42 -17.23 3.56
CA LEU A 209 7.44 -16.37 2.98
C LEU A 209 7.67 -15.18 3.90
N TRP A 210 8.91 -14.72 4.00
CA TRP A 210 9.30 -13.61 4.86
C TRP A 210 10.16 -12.60 4.12
N PHE A 211 10.05 -11.33 4.50
CA PHE A 211 10.90 -10.29 3.93
C PHE A 211 12.39 -10.54 4.18
N ARG A 212 13.18 -10.09 3.21
CA ARG A 212 14.64 -10.14 3.18
C ARG A 212 15.20 -8.82 2.69
N SER A 213 16.46 -8.56 3.06
CA SER A 213 17.17 -7.34 2.71
C SER A 213 18.60 -7.63 2.25
N PHE A 214 19.16 -6.68 1.49
CA PHE A 214 20.56 -6.72 1.05
C PHE A 214 21.58 -6.61 2.20
N LYS A 215 21.15 -6.22 3.41
CA LYS A 215 22.02 -6.19 4.60
C LYS A 215 22.15 -7.57 5.25
N ASN A 216 21.10 -8.39 5.18
CA ASN A 216 21.07 -9.71 5.81
C ASN A 216 21.59 -10.82 4.88
N SER A 217 21.75 -10.55 3.58
CA SER A 217 22.25 -11.53 2.60
C SER A 217 23.77 -11.73 2.64
N SER A 218 24.55 -10.83 3.25
CA SER A 218 26.01 -10.94 3.31
C SER A 218 26.55 -11.70 4.53
N LYS A 219 25.67 -12.34 5.31
CA LYS A 219 26.04 -13.20 6.44
C LYS A 219 25.72 -14.68 6.17
N SER A 220 25.44 -15.03 4.93
CA SER A 220 25.04 -16.38 4.51
C SER A 220 25.85 -16.88 3.30
N GLU A 221 27.07 -16.39 3.15
CA GLU A 221 28.13 -17.02 2.34
C GLU A 221 29.26 -17.43 3.28
#